data_AF-A0AAE1GXI6-F1
#
_entry.id   AF-A0AAE1GXI6-F1
#
_cell.length_a   1.000
_cell.length_b   1.000
_cell.length_c   1.000
_cell.angle_alpha   90.00
_cell.angle_beta   90.00
_cell.angle_gamma   90.00
#
_symmetry.space_group_name_H-M   'P 1'
#
loop_
_entity.id
_entity.type
_entity.pdbx_description
1 polymer ?
#
loop_
_entity_poly.entity_id
_entity_poly.type
_entity_poly.pdbx_seq_one_letter_code
_entity_poly.pdbx_strand_id
1 'polypeptide(L)'
;MAVITTVPPLPKLLAPNAENADLNRHLWSTFNKALLELSTPIFFVLDVEPYFMKDGLVQEELFESFMGQDAKRRPDRMHLNPKGMDVIEEALKTVPPFQPPTNN
;
A
#
# COMPACT_ATOMS: atom_id res chain seq x y z
N MET A 1 -5.03 -3.67 20.37
CA MET A 1 -5.26 -2.69 19.29
C MET A 1 -4.81 -3.35 18.00
N ALA A 2 -5.67 -3.44 16.99
CA ALA A 2 -5.28 -3.92 15.67
C ALA A 2 -4.80 -2.75 14.81
N VAL A 3 -3.85 -2.98 13.90
CA VAL A 3 -3.46 -2.00 12.88
C VAL A 3 -3.90 -2.52 11.52
N ILE A 4 -4.66 -1.68 10.81
CA ILE A 4 -5.10 -1.91 9.44
C ILE A 4 -4.32 -0.94 8.58
N THR A 5 -3.72 -1.38 7.48
CA THR A 5 -3.06 -0.46 6.53
C THR A 5 -4.04 0.01 5.48
N THR A 6 -3.84 1.22 4.96
CA THR A 6 -4.43 1.60 3.66
C THR A 6 -3.88 0.69 2.55
N VAL A 7 -4.52 0.71 1.38
CA VAL A 7 -4.02 -0.05 0.23
C VAL A 7 -2.84 0.71 -0.38
N PRO A 8 -1.67 0.09 -0.64
CA PRO A 8 -0.56 0.75 -1.34
C PRO A 8 -0.98 1.36 -2.69
N PRO A 9 -0.31 2.43 -3.15
CA PRO A 9 -0.65 3.09 -4.41
C PRO A 9 -0.54 2.13 -5.59
N LEU A 10 -1.51 2.22 -6.50
CA LEU A 10 -1.53 1.39 -7.71
C LEU A 10 -0.38 1.79 -8.64
N PRO A 11 0.58 0.90 -8.97
CA PRO A 11 1.56 1.17 -10.00
C PRO A 11 0.87 1.34 -11.36
N LYS A 12 1.44 2.16 -12.24
CA LYS A 12 0.85 2.52 -13.54
C LYS A 12 0.53 1.31 -14.43
N LEU A 13 1.27 0.21 -14.23
CA LEU A 13 1.17 -1.05 -14.97
C LEU A 13 -0.12 -1.84 -14.71
N LEU A 14 -0.90 -1.51 -13.67
CA LEU A 14 -2.18 -2.17 -13.36
C LEU A 14 -3.40 -1.59 -14.08
N ALA A 15 -3.24 -0.54 -14.89
CA ALA A 15 -4.29 -0.05 -15.77
C ALA A 15 -4.07 -0.63 -17.17
N PRO A 16 -4.63 -1.81 -17.52
CA PRO A 16 -4.48 -2.39 -18.86
C PRO A 16 -5.00 -1.47 -19.98
N ASN A 17 -5.76 -0.43 -19.62
CA ASN A 17 -6.10 0.72 -20.47
C ASN A 17 -5.60 2.01 -19.80
N ALA A 18 -4.47 2.56 -20.25
CA ALA A 18 -3.90 3.81 -19.72
C ALA A 18 -4.84 5.02 -19.83
N GLU A 19 -5.91 4.95 -20.65
CA GLU A 19 -6.93 5.99 -20.81
C GLU A 19 -7.74 6.28 -19.53
N ASN A 20 -7.73 5.38 -18.53
CA ASN A 20 -8.44 5.56 -17.25
C ASN A 20 -7.51 5.64 -16.03
N ALA A 21 -6.21 5.91 -16.22
CA ALA A 21 -5.25 5.99 -15.11
C ALA A 21 -5.68 6.99 -14.03
N ASP A 22 -6.21 8.15 -14.43
CA ASP A 22 -6.69 9.18 -13.52
C ASP A 22 -7.96 8.75 -12.76
N LEU A 23 -8.89 8.07 -13.43
CA LEU A 23 -10.08 7.51 -12.79
C LEU A 23 -9.70 6.45 -11.75
N ASN A 24 -8.80 5.53 -12.10
CA ASN A 24 -8.35 4.48 -11.18
C ASN A 24 -7.59 5.05 -9.98
N ARG A 25 -6.75 6.08 -10.20
CA ARG A 25 -6.09 6.81 -9.11
C ARG A 25 -7.08 7.55 -8.22
N HIS A 26 -8.11 8.16 -8.80
CA HIS A 26 -9.18 8.82 -8.06
C HIS A 26 -9.98 7.82 -7.20
N LEU A 27 -10.39 6.68 -7.76
CA LEU A 27 -11.10 5.63 -7.02
C LEU A 27 -10.26 5.08 -5.87
N TRP A 28 -8.97 4.81 -6.12
CA TRP A 28 -8.04 4.38 -5.08
C TRP A 28 -7.88 5.42 -3.97
N SER A 29 -7.72 6.70 -4.31
CA SER A 29 -7.59 7.78 -3.31
C SER A 29 -8.87 7.93 -2.49
N THR A 30 -10.03 7.88 -3.12
CA THR A 30 -11.33 7.93 -2.44
C THR A 30 -11.51 6.74 -1.49
N PHE A 31 -11.12 5.55 -1.92
CA PHE A 31 -11.16 4.35 -1.06
C PHE A 31 -10.23 4.48 0.16
N ASN A 32 -8.99 4.91 -0.02
CA ASN A 32 -8.05 5.10 1.09
C ASN A 32 -8.48 6.20 2.06
N LYS A 33 -9.08 7.29 1.57
CA LYS A 33 -9.68 8.31 2.43
C LYS A 33 -10.80 7.72 3.30
N ALA A 34 -11.71 6.97 2.69
CA ALA A 34 -12.78 6.30 3.42
C ALA A 34 -12.24 5.30 4.45
N LEU A 35 -11.19 4.54 4.12
CA LEU A 35 -10.53 3.65 5.08
C LEU A 35 -9.94 4.43 6.27
N LEU A 36 -9.25 5.54 6.03
CA LEU A 36 -8.67 6.35 7.11
C LEU A 36 -9.73 6.90 8.06
N GLU A 37 -10.89 7.31 7.53
CA GLU A 37 -12.03 7.78 8.32
C GLU A 37 -12.65 6.68 9.21
N LEU A 38 -12.41 5.39 8.91
CA LEU A 38 -12.86 4.28 9.75
C LEU A 38 -11.99 4.07 10.99
N SER A 39 -10.87 4.78 11.15
CA SER A 39 -10.01 4.61 12.32
C SER A 39 -10.78 4.85 13.63
N THR A 40 -10.66 3.92 14.57
CA THR A 40 -11.35 3.95 15.87
C THR A 40 -10.36 3.75 17.02
N PRO A 41 -10.77 3.92 18.29
CA PRO A 41 -9.95 3.51 19.43
C PRO A 41 -9.63 1.99 19.48
N ILE A 42 -10.37 1.15 18.75
CA ILE A 42 -10.21 -0.31 18.76
C ILE A 42 -9.18 -0.76 17.71
N PHE A 43 -9.23 -0.14 16.52
CA PHE A 43 -8.29 -0.37 15.45
C PHE A 43 -7.87 0.94 14.81
N PHE A 44 -6.56 1.08 14.59
CA PHE A 44 -5.97 2.23 13.96
C PHE A 44 -5.73 1.94 12.48
N VAL A 45 -6.08 2.89 11.61
CA VAL A 45 -5.76 2.79 10.18
C VAL A 45 -4.49 3.56 9.88
N LEU A 46 -3.42 2.84 9.51
CA LEU A 46 -2.14 3.39 9.11
C LEU A 46 -2.15 3.73 7.63
N ASP A 47 -1.91 5.01 7.31
CA ASP A 47 -1.66 5.40 5.93
C ASP A 47 -0.25 4.97 5.50
N VAL A 48 -0.18 4.04 4.55
CA VAL A 48 1.09 3.53 4.01
C VAL A 48 1.50 4.24 2.72
N GLU A 49 0.65 5.06 2.09
CA GLU A 49 0.98 5.74 0.82
C GLU A 49 2.35 6.43 0.86
N PRO A 50 2.69 7.25 1.88
CA PRO A 50 3.95 8.00 1.89
C PRO A 50 5.20 7.11 1.80
N TYR A 51 5.13 5.88 2.27
CA TYR A 51 6.27 4.93 2.29
C TYR A 51 6.53 4.29 0.93
N PHE A 52 5.51 4.25 0.06
CA PHE A 52 5.62 3.76 -1.31
C PHE A 52 5.99 4.85 -2.31
N MET A 53 6.06 6.11 -1.87
CA MET A 53 6.33 7.26 -2.72
C MET A 53 7.78 7.74 -2.56
N LYS A 54 8.44 8.01 -3.68
CA LYS A 54 9.77 8.63 -3.74
C LYS A 54 9.77 9.71 -4.81
N ASP A 55 10.19 10.92 -4.45
CA ASP A 55 10.19 12.08 -5.35
C ASP A 55 8.82 12.35 -6.01
N GLY A 56 7.74 12.06 -5.29
CA GLY A 56 6.36 12.20 -5.78
C GLY A 56 5.89 11.10 -6.73
N LEU A 57 6.68 10.04 -6.92
CA LEU A 57 6.39 8.91 -7.80
C LEU A 57 6.27 7.61 -7.01
N VAL A 58 5.44 6.69 -7.49
CA VAL A 58 5.33 5.33 -6.93
C VAL A 58 6.62 4.57 -7.26
N GLN A 59 7.20 3.91 -6.25
CA GLN A 59 8.34 3.01 -6.42
C GLN A 59 7.87 1.67 -7.00
N GLU A 60 7.82 1.56 -8.33
CA GLU A 60 7.32 0.38 -9.04
C GLU A 60 8.12 -0.90 -8.73
N GLU A 61 9.38 -0.77 -8.31
CA GLU A 61 10.25 -1.87 -7.89
C GLU A 61 9.81 -2.57 -6.59
N LEU A 62 8.83 -2.02 -5.86
CA LEU A 62 8.24 -2.63 -4.67
C LEU A 62 7.14 -3.64 -5.00
N PHE A 63 6.78 -3.75 -6.28
CA PHE A 63 5.71 -4.60 -6.77
C PHE A 63 6.26 -5.69 -7.70
N GLU A 64 5.52 -6.79 -7.82
CA GLU A 64 5.80 -7.85 -8.79
C GLU A 64 4.51 -8.40 -9.40
N SER A 65 4.61 -8.93 -10.62
CA SER A 65 3.47 -9.54 -11.30
C SER A 65 3.01 -10.79 -10.57
N PHE A 66 1.71 -10.91 -10.35
CA PHE A 66 1.11 -12.06 -9.70
C PHE A 66 1.38 -13.34 -10.49
N MET A 67 1.93 -14.33 -9.79
CA MET A 67 2.05 -15.71 -10.27
C MET A 67 0.84 -16.49 -9.76
N GLY A 68 -0.14 -16.75 -10.64
CA GLY A 68 -1.21 -17.70 -10.33
C GLY A 68 -0.65 -19.12 -10.19
N GLN A 69 -1.47 -20.05 -9.67
CA GLN A 69 -1.10 -21.47 -9.50
C GLN A 69 -0.62 -22.14 -10.81
N ASP A 70 -1.01 -21.60 -11.98
CA ASP A 70 -0.66 -22.12 -13.31
C ASP A 70 0.62 -21.48 -13.94
N ALA A 71 1.49 -20.87 -13.12
CA ALA A 71 2.85 -20.44 -13.46
C ALA A 71 3.02 -19.38 -14.59
N LYS A 72 1.95 -18.86 -15.19
CA LYS A 72 2.04 -17.69 -16.08
C LYS A 72 1.93 -16.39 -15.26
N ARG A 73 2.98 -15.56 -15.34
CA ARG A 73 2.98 -14.18 -14.79
C ARG A 73 1.82 -13.41 -15.41
N ARG A 74 0.96 -12.83 -14.57
CA ARG A 74 -0.11 -11.93 -15.00
C ARG A 74 0.37 -10.49 -14.85
N PRO A 75 0.79 -9.82 -15.94
CA PRO A 75 1.27 -8.44 -15.86
C PRO A 75 0.16 -7.44 -15.47
N ASP A 76 -1.10 -7.84 -15.65
CA ASP A 76 -2.29 -7.07 -15.27
C ASP A 76 -2.68 -7.23 -13.79
N ARG A 77 -1.88 -7.96 -13.00
CA ARG A 77 -2.07 -8.13 -11.56
C ARG A 77 -0.72 -7.98 -10.88
N MET A 78 -0.61 -7.07 -9.91
CA MET A 78 0.63 -6.79 -9.19
C MET A 78 0.37 -6.97 -7.71
N HIS A 79 1.30 -7.60 -7.01
CA HIS A 79 1.32 -7.70 -5.55
C HIS A 79 2.59 -7.05 -5.02
N LEU A 80 2.62 -6.78 -3.72
CA LEU A 80 3.86 -6.42 -3.03
C LEU A 80 4.85 -7.58 -3.15
N ASN A 81 6.06 -7.28 -3.59
CA ASN A 81 7.17 -8.21 -3.51
C ASN A 81 7.78 -8.15 -2.09
N PRO A 82 8.81 -8.95 -1.77
CA PRO A 82 9.43 -8.91 -0.44
C PRO A 82 9.89 -7.51 0.01
N LYS A 83 10.44 -6.68 -0.89
CA LYS A 83 10.81 -5.29 -0.57
C LYS A 83 9.61 -4.42 -0.29
N GLY A 84 8.51 -4.62 -1.02
CA GLY A 84 7.24 -3.96 -0.73
C GLY A 84 6.67 -4.33 0.64
N MET A 85 6.86 -5.58 1.07
CA MET A 85 6.52 -6.02 2.42
C MET A 85 7.42 -5.38 3.48
N ASP A 86 8.73 -5.28 3.25
CA ASP A 86 9.66 -4.58 4.15
C ASP A 86 9.23 -3.12 4.38
N VAL A 87 8.74 -2.44 3.33
CA VAL A 87 8.21 -1.07 3.43
C VAL A 87 6.97 -0.99 4.34
N ILE A 88 6.10 -2.00 4.32
CA ILE A 88 4.96 -2.10 5.26
C ILE A 88 5.48 -2.28 6.68
N GLU A 89 6.49 -3.13 6.88
CA GLU A 89 7.11 -3.33 8.20
C GLU A 89 7.74 -2.04 8.74
N GLU A 90 8.43 -1.27 7.89
CA GLU A 90 8.96 0.04 8.27
C GLU A 90 7.84 1.03 8.63
N ALA A 91 6.73 1.05 7.88
CA ALA A 91 5.58 1.88 8.21
C ALA A 91 4.96 1.49 9.57
N LEU A 92 4.86 0.20 9.86
CA LEU A 92 4.30 -0.28 11.13
C LEU A 92 5.12 0.17 12.34
N LYS A 93 6.44 0.34 12.19
CA LYS A 93 7.32 0.86 13.26
C LYS A 93 6.98 2.30 13.68
N THR A 94 6.19 3.05 12.91
CA THR A 94 5.75 4.40 13.31
C THR A 94 4.50 4.42 14.18
N VAL A 95 3.87 3.26 14.39
CA VAL A 95 2.63 3.15 15.17
C VAL A 95 2.99 2.83 16.63
N PRO A 96 2.43 3.56 17.64
CA PRO A 96 2.90 3.49 19.03
C PRO A 96 3.06 2.09 19.67
N PRO A 97 2.18 1.09 19.43
CA PRO A 97 2.37 -0.26 19.97
C PRO A 97 3.59 -1.02 19.44
N PHE A 98 4.13 -0.61 18.30
CA PHE A 98 5.30 -1.23 17.67
C PHE A 98 6.57 -0.40 17.88
N GLN A 99 6.45 0.81 18.43
CA GLN A 99 7.59 1.59 18.85
C GLN A 99 8.17 0.99 20.14
N PRO A 100 9.49 0.85 20.24
CA PRO A 100 10.10 0.46 21.50
C PRO A 100 9.69 1.47 22.59
N PRO A 101 9.47 1.02 23.84
CA PRO A 101 9.14 1.93 24.92
C PRO A 101 10.21 3.02 24.99
N THR A 102 9.78 4.27 24.90
CA THR A 102 10.64 5.42 25.13
C THR A 102 11.05 5.38 26.60
N ASN A 103 12.26 4.90 26.89
CA ASN A 103 12.83 4.93 28.23
C ASN A 103 12.93 6.39 28.69
N ASN A 104 12.10 6.78 29.66
CA ASN A 104 12.28 7.95 30.51
C ASN A 104 12.75 7.51 31.89
#